data_AF-A0A3M0FY83-F1
#
_entry.id   AF-A0A3M0FY83-F1
#
_cell.length_a   1.000
_cell.length_b   1.000
_cell.length_c   1.000
_cell.angle_alpha   90.00
_cell.angle_beta   90.00
_cell.angle_gamma   90.00
#
_symmetry.space_group_name_H-M   'P 1'
#
loop_
_entity.id
_entity.type
_entity.pdbx_description
1 polymer ?
#
loop_
_entity_poly.entity_id
_entity_poly.type
_entity_poly.pdbx_seq_one_letter_code
_entity_poly.pdbx_strand_id
1 'polypeptide(L)'
;MTDSVGGRVALKLSKKYDVPDPLARPLVTTYLTPEEYALFAALPGHWLRRRRHAVPSASGEVGIDLFEGALEGLELAEIEQPNAASLAAVQQPEWAYSEVTYYADFQGGTLALLDRSHAETFVREAMR
;
A
#
# COMPACT_ATOMS: atom_id res chain seq x y z
N MET A 1 4.29 -6.61 7.77
CA MET A 1 3.48 -7.38 6.80
C MET A 1 3.68 -8.85 7.13
N THR A 2 2.62 -9.63 7.17
CA THR A 2 2.73 -11.06 7.43
C THR A 2 3.06 -11.76 6.11
N ASP A 3 4.01 -12.69 6.11
CA ASP A 3 4.24 -13.50 4.92
C ASP A 3 3.05 -14.45 4.68
N SER A 4 2.72 -14.68 3.42
CA SER A 4 1.54 -15.46 3.01
C SER A 4 1.69 -16.97 3.20
N VAL A 5 2.88 -17.47 3.54
CA VAL A 5 3.17 -18.92 3.59
C VAL A 5 3.16 -19.44 5.03
N GLY A 6 3.75 -18.70 5.95
CA GLY A 6 3.96 -19.08 7.35
C GLY A 6 3.22 -18.22 8.36
N GLY A 7 2.54 -17.15 7.92
CA GLY A 7 1.79 -16.29 8.85
C GLY A 7 2.69 -15.52 9.83
N ARG A 8 3.99 -15.39 9.53
CA ARG A 8 4.96 -14.72 10.41
C ARG A 8 5.16 -13.28 9.96
N VAL A 9 5.54 -12.42 10.89
CA VAL A 9 5.93 -11.04 10.56
C VAL A 9 7.20 -11.08 9.71
N ALA A 10 7.10 -10.59 8.48
CA ALA A 10 8.24 -10.36 7.60
C ALA A 10 8.69 -8.90 7.72
N LEU A 11 9.98 -8.72 8.00
CA LEU A 11 10.67 -7.43 8.02
C LEU A 11 11.43 -7.29 6.70
N LYS A 12 11.28 -6.16 6.03
CA LYS A 12 11.82 -5.96 4.68
C LYS A 12 12.28 -4.53 4.46
N LEU A 13 13.34 -4.40 3.66
CA LEU A 13 13.77 -3.15 3.03
C LEU A 13 13.42 -3.22 1.55
N SER A 14 12.72 -2.20 1.06
CA SER A 14 12.20 -2.17 -0.30
C SER A 14 12.54 -0.86 -0.99
N LYS A 15 13.04 -0.92 -2.23
CA LYS A 15 13.22 0.24 -3.11
C LYS A 15 12.31 0.11 -4.33
N LYS A 16 11.33 1.01 -4.42
CA LYS A 16 10.55 1.24 -5.64
C LYS A 16 11.30 2.23 -6.52
N TYR A 17 11.29 1.99 -7.83
CA TYR A 17 11.87 2.89 -8.83
C TYR A 17 10.78 3.73 -9.47
N ASP A 18 11.07 5.00 -9.69
CA ASP A 18 10.15 5.91 -10.36
C ASP A 18 10.13 5.62 -11.85
N VAL A 19 8.92 5.48 -12.38
CA VAL A 19 8.63 5.23 -13.79
C VAL A 19 7.37 6.01 -14.17
N PRO A 20 7.20 6.38 -15.46
CA PRO A 20 6.01 7.12 -15.89
C PRO A 20 4.70 6.36 -15.69
N ASP A 21 4.74 5.03 -15.83
CA ASP A 21 3.55 4.18 -15.69
C ASP A 21 3.39 3.71 -14.23
N PRO A 22 2.34 4.15 -13.49
CA PRO A 22 2.12 3.70 -12.13
C PRO A 22 1.66 2.25 -12.02
N LEU A 23 1.17 1.63 -13.11
CA LEU A 23 0.70 0.24 -13.11
C LEU A 23 1.81 -0.80 -12.95
N ALA A 24 3.04 -0.47 -13.38
CA ALA A 24 4.15 -1.40 -13.41
C ALA A 24 5.43 -0.75 -12.90
N ARG A 25 5.68 -0.86 -11.59
CA ARG A 25 6.87 -0.29 -10.95
C ARG A 25 7.89 -1.37 -10.58
N PRO A 26 9.14 -1.30 -11.07
CA PRO A 26 10.21 -2.15 -10.58
C PRO A 26 10.39 -1.97 -9.06
N LEU A 27 10.49 -3.10 -8.36
CA LEU A 27 10.66 -3.16 -6.92
C LEU A 27 11.77 -4.16 -6.60
N VAL A 28 12.77 -3.72 -5.83
CA VAL A 28 13.77 -4.62 -5.23
C VAL A 28 13.48 -4.71 -3.74
N THR A 29 13.47 -5.93 -3.20
CA THR A 29 13.18 -6.20 -1.79
C THR A 29 14.24 -7.13 -1.19
N THR A 30 14.74 -6.76 -0.01
CA THR A 30 15.60 -7.60 0.83
C THR A 30 14.88 -7.85 2.15
N TYR A 31 14.88 -9.10 2.60
CA TYR A 31 14.32 -9.48 3.91
C TYR A 31 15.36 -9.25 4.99
N LEU A 32 14.92 -8.75 6.13
CA LEU A 32 15.78 -8.34 7.23
C LEU A 32 15.59 -9.23 8.45
N THR A 33 16.65 -9.41 9.23
CA THR A 33 16.52 -9.88 10.61
C THR A 33 15.92 -8.76 11.50
N PRO A 34 15.44 -9.08 12.72
CA PRO A 34 15.01 -8.07 13.67
C PRO A 34 16.09 -7.02 14.00
N GLU A 35 17.35 -7.43 14.08
CA GLU A 35 18.49 -6.56 14.38
C GLU A 35 18.77 -5.60 13.22
N GLU A 36 18.78 -6.10 11.98
CA GLU A 36 18.93 -5.28 10.78
C GLU A 36 17.78 -4.28 10.64
N TYR A 37 16.54 -4.73 10.89
CA TYR A 37 15.38 -3.85 10.91
C TYR A 37 15.51 -2.73 11.95
N ALA A 38 15.98 -3.05 13.16
CA ALA A 38 16.17 -2.07 14.22
C ALA A 38 17.18 -0.98 13.83
N LEU A 39 18.24 -1.33 13.08
CA LEU A 39 19.20 -0.36 12.55
C LEU A 39 18.53 0.62 11.57
N PHE A 40 17.74 0.12 10.62
CA PHE A 40 17.04 0.99 9.67
C PHE A 40 15.91 1.79 10.32
N ALA A 41 15.19 1.22 11.28
CA ALA A 41 14.11 1.89 11.99
C ALA A 41 14.59 3.06 12.87
N ALA A 42 15.88 3.09 13.24
CA ALA A 42 16.48 4.19 13.98
C ALA A 42 16.86 5.39 13.09
N LEU A 43 16.84 5.24 11.76
CA LEU A 43 17.12 6.34 10.84
C LEU A 43 15.93 7.32 10.79
N PRO A 44 16.18 8.62 10.54
CA PRO A 44 15.11 9.58 10.30
C PRO A 44 14.22 9.12 9.14
N GLY A 45 12.91 9.14 9.34
CA GLY A 45 11.94 8.71 8.34
C GLY A 45 10.52 9.02 8.76
N HIS A 46 9.60 8.80 7.83
CA HIS A 46 8.18 9.00 8.03
C HIS A 46 7.48 7.66 8.23
N TRP A 47 6.60 7.58 9.23
CA TRP A 47 5.90 6.36 9.57
C TRP A 47 4.53 6.31 8.91
N LEU A 48 4.22 5.17 8.31
CA LEU A 48 2.91 4.85 7.77
C LEU A 48 2.48 3.50 8.31
N ARG A 49 1.26 3.41 8.84
CA ARG A 49 0.73 2.21 9.46
C ARG A 49 -0.61 1.86 8.83
N ARG A 50 -0.77 0.58 8.49
CA ARG A 50 -2.00 0.03 7.93
C ARG A 50 -2.13 -1.44 8.29
N ARG A 51 -3.36 -1.92 8.32
CA ARG A 51 -3.71 -3.34 8.41
C ARG A 51 -4.23 -3.80 7.07
N ARG A 52 -3.60 -4.82 6.49
CA ARG A 52 -4.04 -5.41 5.22
C ARG A 52 -4.91 -6.63 5.45
N HIS A 53 -6.08 -6.66 4.82
CA HIS A 53 -6.95 -7.81 4.71
C HIS A 53 -6.93 -8.36 3.28
N ALA A 54 -6.74 -9.67 3.15
CA ALA A 54 -6.89 -10.37 1.88
C ALA A 54 -8.36 -10.71 1.66
N VAL A 55 -8.95 -10.18 0.57
CA VAL A 55 -10.36 -10.41 0.22
C VAL A 55 -10.44 -11.10 -1.14
N PRO A 56 -11.04 -12.31 -1.22
CA PRO A 56 -11.26 -12.97 -2.51
C PRO A 56 -12.18 -12.17 -3.44
N SER A 57 -11.89 -12.17 -4.74
CA SER A 57 -12.65 -11.51 -5.79
C SER A 57 -12.62 -12.31 -7.10
N ALA A 58 -13.39 -11.88 -8.10
CA ALA A 58 -13.41 -12.48 -9.43
C ALA A 58 -12.04 -12.42 -10.14
N SER A 59 -11.22 -11.41 -9.84
CA SER A 59 -9.90 -11.22 -10.44
C SER A 59 -8.75 -11.73 -9.57
N GLY A 60 -9.04 -12.53 -8.54
CA GLY A 60 -8.06 -13.02 -7.57
C GLY A 60 -8.23 -12.36 -6.21
N GLU A 61 -7.13 -12.10 -5.52
CA GLU A 61 -7.16 -11.46 -4.19
C GLU A 61 -7.08 -9.93 -4.32
N VAL A 62 -7.90 -9.23 -3.54
CA VAL A 62 -7.81 -7.78 -3.34
C VAL A 62 -7.26 -7.54 -1.94
N GLY A 63 -6.17 -6.78 -1.84
CA GLY A 63 -5.61 -6.34 -0.57
C GLY A 63 -6.31 -5.07 -0.10
N ILE A 64 -7.12 -5.16 0.95
CA ILE A 64 -7.76 -4.00 1.60
C ILE A 64 -6.86 -3.48 2.71
N ASP A 65 -6.31 -2.29 2.52
CA ASP A 65 -5.52 -1.60 3.52
C ASP A 65 -6.38 -0.62 4.33
N LEU A 66 -6.51 -0.90 5.62
CA LEU A 66 -7.11 0.02 6.59
C LEU A 66 -5.99 0.82 7.25
N PHE A 67 -5.94 2.13 7.01
CA PHE A 67 -4.90 3.00 7.55
C PHE A 67 -5.15 3.34 9.02
N GLU A 68 -4.07 3.53 9.79
CA GLU A 68 -4.11 3.82 11.23
C GLU A 68 -3.60 5.25 11.53
N GLY A 69 -3.96 5.81 12.68
CA GLY A 69 -3.44 7.08 13.15
C GLY A 69 -4.11 8.27 12.45
N ALA A 70 -3.32 9.23 11.95
CA ALA A 70 -3.88 10.43 11.30
C ALA A 70 -4.60 10.15 9.97
N LEU A 71 -4.40 8.96 9.39
CA LEU A 71 -5.07 8.48 8.19
C LEU A 71 -6.19 7.48 8.51
N GLU A 72 -6.59 7.35 9.78
CA GLU A 72 -7.72 6.49 10.15
C GLU A 72 -8.99 6.91 9.40
N GLY A 73 -9.67 5.93 8.81
CA GLY A 73 -10.80 6.13 7.91
C GLY A 73 -10.44 6.13 6.41
N LEU A 74 -9.16 6.18 6.04
CA LEU A 74 -8.71 5.89 4.68
C LEU A 74 -8.63 4.37 4.48
N GLU A 75 -9.26 3.89 3.40
CA GLU A 75 -9.24 2.49 2.98
C GLU A 75 -8.83 2.42 1.51
N LEU A 76 -7.85 1.57 1.20
CA LEU A 76 -7.42 1.34 -0.19
C LEU A 76 -7.55 -0.13 -0.57
N ALA A 77 -8.15 -0.37 -1.73
CA ALA A 77 -8.20 -1.67 -2.38
C ALA A 77 -7.09 -1.75 -3.43
N GLU A 78 -6.08 -2.59 -3.19
CA GLU A 78 -4.99 -2.84 -4.13
C GLU A 78 -5.15 -4.22 -4.78
N ILE A 79 -5.04 -4.29 -6.10
CA ILE A 79 -5.03 -5.55 -6.88
C ILE A 79 -3.67 -5.71 -7.51
N GLU A 80 -2.99 -6.82 -7.21
CA GLU A 80 -1.70 -7.18 -7.81
C GLU A 80 -1.89 -8.34 -8.78
N GLN A 81 -1.24 -8.26 -9.94
CA GLN A 81 -1.32 -9.25 -11.00
C GLN A 81 0.07 -9.61 -11.49
N PRO A 82 0.33 -10.88 -11.86
CA PRO A 82 1.68 -11.33 -12.23
C PRO A 82 2.17 -10.75 -13.56
N ASN A 83 1.29 -10.23 -14.42
CA ASN A 83 1.65 -9.65 -15.70
C ASN A 83 0.61 -8.65 -16.22
N ALA A 84 1.00 -7.89 -17.25
CA ALA A 84 0.16 -6.86 -17.84
C ALA A 84 -1.14 -7.40 -18.47
N ALA A 85 -1.13 -8.62 -19.02
CA ALA A 85 -2.32 -9.19 -19.65
C ALA A 85 -3.40 -9.54 -18.62
N SER A 86 -3.01 -10.11 -17.47
CA SER A 86 -3.96 -10.39 -16.39
C SER A 86 -4.38 -9.12 -15.65
N LEU A 87 -3.51 -8.10 -15.57
CA LEU A 87 -3.88 -6.77 -15.06
C LEU A 87 -4.93 -6.08 -15.94
N ALA A 88 -4.77 -6.13 -17.26
CA ALA A 88 -5.74 -5.56 -18.21
C ALA A 88 -7.11 -6.27 -18.19
N ALA A 89 -7.16 -7.50 -17.67
CA ALA A 89 -8.38 -8.29 -17.52
C ALA A 89 -9.04 -8.13 -16.13
N VAL A 90 -8.46 -7.33 -15.23
CA VAL A 90 -9.03 -7.10 -13.89
C VAL A 90 -10.40 -6.45 -14.02
N GLN A 91 -11.37 -7.02 -13.32
CA GLN A 91 -12.67 -6.42 -13.11
C GLN A 91 -12.66 -5.69 -11.78
N GLN A 92 -12.93 -4.38 -11.83
CA GLN A 92 -13.02 -3.58 -10.62
C GLN A 92 -14.14 -4.15 -9.72
N PRO A 93 -13.87 -4.34 -8.41
CA PRO A 93 -14.91 -4.78 -7.48
C PRO A 93 -16.07 -3.78 -7.41
N GLU A 94 -17.32 -4.24 -7.45
CA GLU A 94 -18.50 -3.36 -7.44
C GLU A 94 -18.62 -2.48 -6.19
N TRP A 95 -18.02 -2.90 -5.08
CA TRP A 95 -17.98 -2.16 -3.82
C TRP A 95 -16.87 -1.10 -3.78
N ALA A 96 -15.96 -1.08 -4.77
CA ALA A 96 -14.89 -0.09 -4.81
C ALA A 96 -15.46 1.28 -5.24
N TYR A 97 -15.19 2.30 -4.42
CA TYR A 97 -15.78 3.63 -4.60
C TYR A 97 -15.17 4.42 -5.76
N SER A 98 -13.84 4.46 -5.87
CA SER A 98 -13.13 5.26 -6.85
C SER A 98 -11.81 4.61 -7.27
N GLU A 99 -11.48 4.71 -8.55
CA GLU A 99 -10.20 4.26 -9.09
C GLU A 99 -9.13 5.35 -8.87
N VAL A 100 -8.14 5.05 -8.02
CA VAL A 100 -7.12 6.02 -7.57
C VAL A 100 -5.71 5.72 -8.07
N THR A 101 -5.52 4.71 -8.93
CA THR A 101 -4.20 4.24 -9.41
C THR A 101 -3.29 5.35 -9.93
N TYR A 102 -3.85 6.35 -10.63
CA TYR A 102 -3.08 7.41 -11.26
C TYR A 102 -2.89 8.66 -10.40
N TYR A 103 -3.44 8.68 -9.18
CA TYR A 103 -3.36 9.82 -8.28
C TYR A 103 -2.16 9.68 -7.35
N ALA A 104 -1.19 10.59 -7.53
CA ALA A 104 0.06 10.58 -6.76
C ALA A 104 -0.17 10.76 -5.25
N ASP A 105 -1.26 11.39 -4.85
CA ASP A 105 -1.60 11.67 -3.45
C ASP A 105 -1.93 10.39 -2.65
N PHE A 106 -2.38 9.33 -3.33
CA PHE A 106 -2.67 8.03 -2.72
C PHE A 106 -1.45 7.12 -2.62
N GLN A 107 -0.28 7.56 -3.10
CA GLN A 107 0.94 6.78 -2.97
C GLN A 107 1.43 6.81 -1.52
N GLY A 108 1.87 5.64 -0.99
CA GLY A 108 2.32 5.53 0.40
C GLY A 108 3.44 6.50 0.80
N GLY A 109 4.30 6.90 -0.15
CA GLY A 109 5.32 7.93 0.10
C GLY A 109 4.70 9.30 0.40
N THR A 110 3.72 9.71 -0.41
CA THR A 110 2.98 10.97 -0.23
C THR A 110 2.18 10.95 1.06
N LEU A 111 1.45 9.86 1.32
CA LEU A 111 0.66 9.68 2.54
C LEU A 111 1.50 9.76 3.81
N ALA A 112 2.72 9.19 3.81
CA ALA A 112 3.63 9.24 4.96
C ALA A 112 4.14 10.66 5.27
N LEU A 113 4.18 11.55 4.27
CA LEU A 113 4.65 12.94 4.42
C LEU A 113 3.59 13.88 5.00
N LEU A 114 2.32 13.47 5.02
CA LEU A 114 1.25 14.30 5.56
C LEU A 114 1.42 14.48 7.08
N ASP A 115 1.36 15.73 7.54
CA ASP A 115 1.12 15.97 8.96
C ASP A 115 -0.33 15.61 9.33
N ARG A 116 -0.62 15.64 10.64
CA ARG A 116 -1.94 15.26 11.15
C ARG A 116 -3.09 16.02 10.49
N SER A 117 -2.99 17.35 10.40
CA SER A 117 -4.08 18.18 9.88
C SER A 117 -4.33 17.98 8.40
N HIS A 118 -3.26 17.81 7.62
CA HIS A 118 -3.36 17.54 6.19
C HIS A 118 -3.89 16.12 5.95
N ALA A 119 -3.47 15.14 6.73
CA ALA A 119 -3.99 13.78 6.68
C ALA A 119 -5.50 13.73 6.98
N GLU A 120 -5.95 14.34 8.08
CA GLU A 120 -7.37 14.36 8.44
C GLU A 120 -8.24 15.08 7.38
N THR A 121 -7.70 16.11 6.74
CA THR A 121 -8.38 16.81 5.64
C THR A 121 -8.46 15.93 4.40
N PHE A 122 -7.34 15.30 4.03
CA PHE A 122 -7.27 14.37 2.91
C PHE A 122 -8.28 13.22 3.06
N VAL A 123 -8.38 12.59 4.24
CA VAL A 123 -9.36 11.50 4.46
C VAL A 123 -10.79 11.99 4.24
N ARG A 124 -11.15 13.18 4.75
CA ARG A 124 -12.50 13.74 4.55
C ARG A 124 -12.82 14.04 3.09
N GLU A 125 -11.82 14.37 2.29
CA GLU A 125 -11.99 14.67 0.87
C GLU A 125 -12.02 13.41 0.02
N ALA A 126 -11.16 12.44 0.33
CA ALA A 126 -11.09 11.16 -0.38
C ALA A 126 -12.34 10.28 -0.17
N MET A 127 -13.05 10.45 0.95
CA MET A 127 -14.24 9.68 1.32
C MET A 127 -15.57 10.41 1.04
N ARG A 128 -15.55 11.49 0.27
CA ARG A 128 -16.76 12.20 -0.20
C ARG A 128 -17.24 11.70 -1.55
#